data_AF-V6TGU6-F1
#
_entry.id   AF-V6TGU6-F1
#
_cell.length_a   1.000
_cell.length_b   1.000
_cell.length_c   1.000
_cell.angle_alpha   90.00
_cell.angle_beta   90.00
_cell.angle_gamma   90.00
#
_symmetry.space_group_name_H-M   'P 1'
#
loop_
_entity.id
_entity.type
_entity.pdbx_description
1 polymer ?
#
loop_
_entity_poly.entity_id
_entity_poly.type
_entity_poly.pdbx_seq_one_letter_code
_entity_poly.pdbx_strand_id
1 'polypeptide(L)'
;VQDSSCAECGLTVGGTSYCSRCVKSTEYPNNGACTSSSSRAAGIACANVAAGRCALCSSNSFSLSGGCYTSTLLPGKTVCTKASDGWCDSTVAGYGITYNGTLLTCPPNCAMCSSGVCSACNSGFYLEKGACKACSKGCATCPHGEACFDCLAGYYFSESTCKACHKAISKCNLCVVPEGAVKPICLEYDNTSKRSALSSGAISGIAIGVVLVVGGVAAVLVWFFVF
;
A
#
# COMPACT_ATOMS: atom_id res chain seq x y z
N VAL A 1 -18.92 2.29 9.10
CA VAL A 1 -19.86 1.75 10.10
C VAL A 1 -20.86 2.84 10.44
N GLN A 2 -22.12 2.71 10.03
CA GLN A 2 -23.20 3.53 10.58
C GLN A 2 -23.60 2.92 11.91
N ASP A 3 -22.99 3.42 12.98
CA ASP A 3 -23.47 3.19 14.34
C ASP A 3 -24.11 4.50 14.83
N SER A 4 -25.06 4.39 15.75
CA SER A 4 -25.75 5.49 16.44
C SER A 4 -24.80 6.51 17.11
N SER A 5 -23.54 6.13 17.33
CA SER A 5 -22.48 6.98 17.88
C SER A 5 -21.88 7.97 16.88
N CYS A 6 -22.05 7.76 15.58
CA CYS A 6 -21.46 8.58 14.53
C CYS A 6 -22.47 9.56 13.92
N ALA A 7 -22.18 10.86 14.02
CA ALA A 7 -23.03 11.91 13.44
C ALA A 7 -22.83 12.06 11.92
N GLU A 8 -21.59 11.89 11.44
CA GLU A 8 -21.26 12.00 10.01
C GLU A 8 -20.25 10.93 9.59
N CYS A 9 -20.54 10.25 8.48
CA CYS A 9 -19.65 9.29 7.84
C CYS A 9 -18.96 9.89 6.61
N GLY A 10 -18.22 10.98 6.79
CA GLY A 10 -17.62 11.77 5.70
C GLY A 10 -16.26 11.28 5.18
N LEU A 11 -15.67 10.25 5.80
CA LEU A 11 -14.44 9.63 5.28
C LEU A 11 -14.80 8.39 4.47
N THR A 12 -14.49 8.38 3.18
CA THR A 12 -14.66 7.20 2.33
C THR A 12 -13.31 6.75 1.79
N VAL A 13 -12.94 5.50 2.07
CA VAL A 13 -11.69 4.90 1.59
C VAL A 13 -11.99 3.51 1.01
N GLY A 14 -11.58 3.27 -0.23
CA GLY A 14 -11.86 2.00 -0.93
C GLY A 14 -13.36 1.66 -1.01
N GLY A 15 -14.23 2.67 -1.11
CA GLY A 15 -15.69 2.49 -1.12
C GLY A 15 -16.34 2.22 0.26
N THR A 16 -15.54 2.12 1.32
CA THR A 16 -16.06 1.98 2.70
C THR A 16 -16.10 3.33 3.40
N SER A 17 -17.23 3.65 4.03
CA SER A 17 -17.41 4.88 4.81
C SER A 17 -17.12 4.69 6.30
N TYR A 18 -16.40 5.66 6.86
CA TYR A 18 -15.90 5.72 8.23
C TYR A 18 -16.35 7.01 8.90
N CYS A 19 -16.41 7.00 10.23
CA CYS A 19 -16.88 8.16 10.97
C CYS A 19 -15.90 9.33 10.85
N SER A 20 -16.42 10.51 10.51
CA SER A 20 -15.69 11.79 10.45
C SER A 20 -16.15 12.79 11.52
N ARG A 21 -17.27 12.52 12.19
CA ARG A 21 -17.76 13.31 13.33
C ARG A 21 -18.62 12.45 14.25
N CYS A 22 -18.31 12.47 15.53
CA CYS A 22 -19.08 11.79 16.56
C CYS A 22 -20.30 12.60 17.00
N VAL A 23 -21.33 11.91 17.49
CA VAL A 23 -22.54 12.56 18.03
C VAL A 23 -22.22 13.33 19.30
N LYS A 24 -21.45 12.72 20.21
CA LYS A 24 -21.01 13.39 21.44
C LYS A 24 -19.87 14.35 21.11
N SER A 25 -20.01 15.59 21.56
CA SER A 25 -19.04 16.66 21.30
C SER A 25 -17.66 16.41 21.93
N THR A 26 -17.61 15.55 22.96
CA THR A 26 -16.41 15.15 23.73
C THR A 26 -15.75 13.86 23.23
N GLU A 27 -16.28 13.26 22.17
CA GLU A 27 -15.71 12.11 21.49
C GLU A 27 -15.09 12.51 20.15
N TYR A 28 -14.22 11.67 19.61
CA TYR A 28 -13.62 11.88 18.29
C TYR A 28 -13.49 10.55 17.55
N PRO A 29 -13.39 10.56 16.20
CA PRO A 29 -13.11 9.37 15.44
C PRO A 29 -11.66 8.91 15.66
N ASN A 30 -11.47 7.73 16.24
CA ASN A 30 -10.21 7.00 16.31
C ASN A 30 -10.29 5.84 15.32
N ASN A 31 -9.45 5.87 14.28
CA ASN A 31 -9.50 4.92 13.16
C ASN A 31 -10.92 4.72 12.59
N GLY A 32 -11.72 5.80 12.56
CA GLY A 32 -13.06 5.78 11.98
C GLY A 32 -14.20 5.32 12.92
N ALA A 33 -13.91 5.03 14.20
CA ALA A 33 -14.90 4.74 15.23
C ALA A 33 -14.84 5.77 16.37
N CYS A 34 -15.99 6.13 16.94
CA CYS A 34 -16.05 7.14 17.99
C CYS A 34 -15.52 6.62 19.33
N THR A 35 -14.64 7.41 19.97
CA THR A 35 -14.10 7.12 21.30
C THR A 35 -13.92 8.41 22.10
N SER A 36 -13.88 8.30 23.43
CA SER A 36 -13.63 9.45 24.31
C SER A 36 -12.16 9.88 24.28
N SER A 37 -11.91 11.17 24.53
CA SER A 37 -10.56 11.73 24.71
C SER A 37 -9.76 11.08 25.85
N SER A 38 -10.46 10.58 26.87
CA SER A 38 -9.90 9.87 28.03
C SER A 38 -9.51 8.42 27.74
N SER A 39 -9.96 7.85 26.62
CA SER A 39 -9.54 6.53 26.17
C SER A 39 -8.08 6.59 25.75
N ARG A 40 -7.17 6.23 26.66
CA ARG A 40 -5.76 5.93 26.35
C ARG A 40 -5.62 4.64 25.51
N ALA A 41 -6.56 4.39 24.60
CA ALA A 41 -6.54 3.25 23.71
C ALA A 41 -5.28 3.37 22.82
N ALA A 42 -4.27 2.58 23.16
CA ALA A 42 -3.07 2.33 22.35
C ALA A 42 -2.31 3.59 21.85
N GLY A 43 -2.25 4.64 22.66
CA GLY A 43 -1.41 5.81 22.37
C GLY A 43 -1.90 6.73 21.25
N ILE A 44 -3.05 6.48 20.64
CA ILE A 44 -3.69 7.43 19.71
C ILE A 44 -4.49 8.39 20.59
N ALA A 45 -3.92 9.55 20.88
CA ALA A 45 -4.53 10.55 21.73
C ALA A 45 -4.93 11.78 20.90
N CYS A 46 -6.08 12.35 21.23
CA CYS A 46 -6.48 13.65 20.74
C CYS A 46 -6.32 14.67 21.87
N ALA A 47 -5.46 15.68 21.67
CA ALA A 47 -5.25 16.72 22.69
C ALA A 47 -6.42 17.70 22.77
N ASN A 48 -7.14 17.91 21.66
CA ASN A 48 -8.19 18.92 21.53
C ASN A 48 -9.39 18.34 20.80
N VAL A 49 -10.34 17.79 21.55
CA VAL A 49 -11.61 17.31 21.00
C VAL A 49 -12.63 18.44 21.04
N ALA A 50 -13.23 18.74 19.88
CA ALA A 50 -14.27 19.75 19.76
C ALA A 50 -15.30 19.33 18.72
N ALA A 51 -16.58 19.52 19.05
CA ALA A 51 -17.70 19.24 18.15
C ALA A 51 -17.69 17.82 17.54
N GLY A 52 -17.25 16.82 18.31
CA GLY A 52 -17.22 15.43 17.85
C GLY A 52 -16.04 15.09 16.92
N ARG A 53 -15.02 15.96 16.87
CA ARG A 53 -13.84 15.84 16.01
C ARG A 53 -12.57 16.06 16.82
N CYS A 54 -11.44 15.59 16.29
CA CYS A 54 -10.13 15.89 16.82
C CYS A 54 -9.44 17.02 16.05
N ALA A 55 -8.91 18.01 16.76
CA ALA A 55 -8.11 19.08 16.17
C ALA A 55 -6.60 18.80 16.16
N LEU A 56 -6.09 18.02 17.11
CA LEU A 56 -4.66 17.70 17.20
C LEU A 56 -4.43 16.26 17.65
N CYS A 57 -3.79 15.48 16.77
CA CYS A 57 -3.45 14.09 16.98
C CYS A 57 -2.07 13.92 17.61
N SER A 58 -1.86 12.84 18.37
CA SER A 58 -0.57 12.47 18.94
C SER A 58 0.44 12.06 17.86
N SER A 59 1.74 12.07 18.21
CA SER A 59 2.86 11.84 17.28
C SER A 59 2.85 10.49 16.56
N ASN A 60 2.22 9.47 17.12
CA ASN A 60 2.06 8.13 16.53
C ASN A 60 0.79 7.97 15.68
N SER A 61 0.07 9.06 15.41
CA SER A 61 -1.15 9.10 14.62
C SER A 61 -1.15 10.32 13.71
N PHE A 62 -2.13 10.39 12.81
CA PHE A 62 -2.28 11.52 11.90
C PHE A 62 -3.74 11.96 11.76
N SER A 63 -3.92 13.25 11.50
CA SER A 63 -5.21 13.85 11.21
C SER A 63 -5.75 13.38 9.86
N LEU A 64 -6.96 12.84 9.86
CA LEU A 64 -7.68 12.46 8.64
C LEU A 64 -9.19 12.66 8.85
N SER A 65 -9.82 13.50 8.03
CA SER A 65 -11.26 13.77 8.00
C SER A 65 -11.90 13.93 9.40
N GLY A 66 -11.29 14.75 10.26
CA GLY A 66 -11.83 15.09 11.59
C GLY A 66 -11.52 14.11 12.71
N GLY A 67 -10.70 13.08 12.47
CA GLY A 67 -10.26 12.13 13.50
C GLY A 67 -8.76 11.83 13.45
N CYS A 68 -8.30 10.94 14.33
CA CYS A 68 -6.92 10.47 14.38
C CYS A 68 -6.80 9.01 13.94
N TYR A 69 -5.85 8.75 13.05
CA TYR A 69 -5.67 7.47 12.37
C TYR A 69 -4.22 7.02 12.45
N THR A 70 -3.98 5.72 12.31
CA THR A 70 -2.61 5.17 12.27
C THR A 70 -2.28 4.65 10.89
N SER A 71 -0.99 4.66 10.52
CA SER A 71 -0.53 4.04 9.27
C SER A 71 -0.52 2.50 9.33
N THR A 72 -0.84 1.91 10.48
CA THR A 72 -0.81 0.46 10.72
C THR A 72 -2.19 -0.19 10.75
N LEU A 73 -3.25 0.57 11.06
CA LEU A 73 -4.63 0.07 11.10
C LEU A 73 -5.50 0.67 10.01
N LEU A 74 -6.53 -0.06 9.59
CA LEU A 74 -7.53 0.46 8.67
C LEU A 74 -8.42 1.51 9.37
N PRO A 75 -8.87 2.55 8.66
CA PRO A 75 -8.56 2.84 7.26
C PRO A 75 -7.22 3.54 7.03
N GLY A 76 -6.57 4.07 8.08
CA GLY A 76 -5.38 4.91 7.93
C GLY A 76 -4.23 4.27 7.13
N LYS A 77 -4.01 2.95 7.29
CA LYS A 77 -3.02 2.16 6.52
C LYS A 77 -3.19 2.23 5.00
N THR A 78 -4.41 2.45 4.51
CA THR A 78 -4.66 2.57 3.05
C THR A 78 -4.36 3.96 2.51
N VAL A 79 -4.19 4.95 3.38
CA VAL A 79 -4.02 6.36 3.01
C VAL A 79 -2.61 6.86 3.34
N CYS A 80 -2.03 6.41 4.45
CA CYS A 80 -0.76 6.92 4.96
C CYS A 80 0.25 5.80 5.18
N THR A 81 1.46 5.98 4.65
CA THR A 81 2.59 5.05 4.83
C THR A 81 3.47 5.44 6.01
N LYS A 82 3.55 6.73 6.32
CA LYS A 82 4.34 7.25 7.44
C LYS A 82 3.63 8.42 8.11
N ALA A 83 3.44 8.33 9.42
CA ALA A 83 2.86 9.38 10.25
C ALA A 83 3.91 9.90 11.25
N SER A 84 3.94 11.21 11.45
CA SER A 84 4.75 11.89 12.47
C SER A 84 4.02 13.13 12.96
N ASP A 85 4.14 13.44 14.26
CA ASP A 85 3.68 14.70 14.85
C ASP A 85 2.21 15.06 14.57
N GLY A 86 1.32 14.07 14.47
CA GLY A 86 -0.09 14.29 14.18
C GLY A 86 -0.40 14.46 12.68
N TRP A 87 0.59 14.25 11.80
CA TRP A 87 0.49 14.40 10.36
C TRP A 87 0.91 13.14 9.60
N CYS A 88 0.45 13.05 8.36
CA CYS A 88 0.92 12.04 7.43
C CYS A 88 2.08 12.61 6.61
N ASP A 89 3.31 12.20 6.91
CA ASP A 89 4.52 12.58 6.16
C ASP A 89 4.47 12.07 4.72
N SER A 90 3.85 10.91 4.50
CA SER A 90 3.84 10.23 3.21
C SER A 90 2.54 9.47 3.00
N THR A 91 1.81 9.86 1.96
CA THR A 91 0.57 9.19 1.56
C THR A 91 0.85 7.95 0.71
N VAL A 92 -0.11 7.03 0.69
CA VAL A 92 -0.17 5.95 -0.29
C VAL A 92 -0.43 6.56 -1.67
N ALA A 93 0.22 6.00 -2.70
CA ALA A 93 0.10 6.50 -4.06
C ALA A 93 -1.36 6.58 -4.52
N GLY A 94 -1.73 7.69 -5.15
CA GLY A 94 -3.10 7.97 -5.58
C GLY A 94 -3.96 8.70 -4.53
N TYR A 95 -3.46 8.92 -3.31
CA TYR A 95 -4.12 9.72 -2.29
C TYR A 95 -3.32 10.98 -1.93
N GLY A 96 -4.07 12.04 -1.59
CA GLY A 96 -3.55 13.26 -0.97
C GLY A 96 -4.36 13.61 0.27
N ILE A 97 -3.76 14.36 1.19
CA ILE A 97 -4.45 14.92 2.36
C ILE A 97 -4.24 16.44 2.33
N THR A 98 -5.31 17.21 2.46
CA THR A 98 -5.20 18.67 2.57
C THR A 98 -4.61 19.08 3.91
N TYR A 99 -4.18 20.34 4.03
CA TYR A 99 -3.68 20.88 5.30
C TYR A 99 -4.69 20.81 6.45
N ASN A 100 -6.00 20.71 6.15
CA ASN A 100 -7.07 20.53 7.15
C ASN A 100 -7.37 19.05 7.46
N GLY A 101 -6.57 18.11 6.94
CA GLY A 101 -6.76 16.67 7.14
C GLY A 101 -7.80 16.04 6.22
N THR A 102 -8.34 16.75 5.20
CA THR A 102 -9.34 16.15 4.31
C THR A 102 -8.69 15.23 3.29
N LEU A 103 -9.20 14.00 3.17
CA LEU A 103 -8.77 13.07 2.12
C LEU A 103 -9.22 13.54 0.73
N LEU A 104 -8.32 13.45 -0.24
CA LEU A 104 -8.63 13.61 -1.65
C LEU A 104 -8.00 12.48 -2.47
N THR A 105 -8.62 12.18 -3.61
CA THR A 105 -8.08 11.21 -4.56
C THR A 105 -7.32 11.96 -5.65
N CYS A 106 -6.11 11.49 -5.97
CA CYS A 106 -5.30 12.14 -6.97
C CYS A 106 -5.87 11.97 -8.39
N PRO A 107 -5.58 12.92 -9.29
CA PRO A 107 -5.88 12.76 -10.71
C PRO A 107 -5.27 11.48 -11.31
N PRO A 108 -5.77 11.01 -12.46
CA PRO A 108 -5.19 9.85 -13.14
C PRO A 108 -3.68 9.99 -13.36
N ASN A 109 -2.96 8.88 -13.21
CA ASN A 109 -1.50 8.79 -13.39
C ASN A 109 -0.66 9.61 -12.40
N CYS A 110 -1.30 10.19 -11.38
CA CYS A 110 -0.62 10.95 -10.33
C CYS A 110 -0.37 10.06 -9.10
N ALA A 111 0.89 10.00 -8.66
CA ALA A 111 1.29 9.27 -7.46
C ALA A 111 1.00 10.10 -6.20
N MET A 112 1.30 11.41 -6.21
CA MET A 112 1.09 12.31 -5.09
C MET A 112 0.50 13.62 -5.55
N CYS A 113 -0.46 14.14 -4.79
CA CYS A 113 -1.16 15.37 -5.10
C CYS A 113 -1.51 16.16 -3.84
N SER A 114 -1.61 17.48 -3.99
CA SER A 114 -2.07 18.39 -2.96
C SER A 114 -3.13 19.31 -3.55
N SER A 115 -4.27 19.43 -2.88
CA SER A 115 -5.42 20.23 -3.34
C SER A 115 -5.85 19.92 -4.79
N GLY A 116 -5.73 18.65 -5.21
CA GLY A 116 -6.07 18.20 -6.56
C GLY A 116 -4.99 18.47 -7.62
N VAL A 117 -3.90 19.16 -7.28
CA VAL A 117 -2.75 19.41 -8.15
C VAL A 117 -1.72 18.30 -7.95
N CYS A 118 -1.25 17.69 -9.03
CA CYS A 118 -0.24 16.65 -8.94
C CYS A 118 1.14 17.23 -8.62
N SER A 119 1.86 16.61 -7.69
CA SER A 119 3.24 16.93 -7.34
C SER A 119 4.22 15.84 -7.74
N ALA A 120 3.77 14.60 -7.90
CA ALA A 120 4.57 13.49 -8.40
C ALA A 120 3.74 12.53 -9.25
N CYS A 121 4.26 12.13 -10.40
CA CYS A 121 3.59 11.23 -11.34
C CYS A 121 4.00 9.76 -11.13
N ASN A 122 3.14 8.84 -11.57
CA ASN A 122 3.47 7.43 -11.65
C ASN A 122 4.58 7.18 -12.69
N SER A 123 5.31 6.08 -12.56
CA SER A 123 6.31 5.67 -13.55
C SER A 123 5.71 5.60 -14.97
N GLY A 124 6.45 6.10 -15.95
CA GLY A 124 6.01 6.27 -17.33
C GLY A 124 5.24 7.56 -17.60
N PHE A 125 5.19 8.47 -16.63
CA PHE A 125 4.63 9.81 -16.77
C PHE A 125 5.57 10.87 -16.22
N TYR A 126 5.47 12.07 -16.77
CA TYR A 126 6.21 13.24 -16.31
C TYR A 126 5.26 14.36 -15.89
N LEU A 127 5.70 15.18 -14.94
CA LEU A 127 4.91 16.28 -14.41
C LEU A 127 5.00 17.49 -15.34
N GLU A 128 3.84 18.00 -15.76
CA GLU A 128 3.74 19.23 -16.53
C GLU A 128 2.54 20.05 -16.02
N LYS A 129 2.81 21.26 -15.51
CA LYS A 129 1.76 22.19 -15.00
C LYS A 129 0.77 21.55 -14.01
N GLY A 130 1.26 20.67 -13.14
CA GLY A 130 0.42 20.00 -12.13
C GLY A 130 -0.39 18.81 -12.64
N ALA A 131 -0.15 18.37 -13.88
CA ALA A 131 -0.75 17.18 -14.48
C ALA A 131 0.33 16.19 -14.95
N CYS A 132 -0.04 14.91 -15.04
CA CYS A 132 0.86 13.86 -15.48
C CYS A 132 0.64 13.54 -16.95
N LYS A 133 1.67 13.74 -17.76
CA LYS A 133 1.69 13.41 -19.19
C LYS A 133 2.50 12.16 -19.44
N ALA A 134 2.08 11.36 -20.41
CA ALA A 134 2.73 10.09 -20.70
C ALA A 134 4.13 10.30 -21.32
N CYS A 135 5.08 9.48 -20.90
CA CYS A 135 6.36 9.33 -21.57
C CYS A 135 6.22 8.58 -22.90
N SER A 136 7.28 8.63 -23.71
CA SER A 136 7.47 7.73 -24.85
C SER A 136 7.27 6.27 -24.43
N LYS A 137 6.68 5.46 -25.32
CA LYS A 137 6.29 4.07 -25.03
C LYS A 137 7.46 3.27 -24.45
N GLY A 138 7.22 2.61 -23.32
CA GLY A 138 8.22 1.77 -22.64
C GLY A 138 9.22 2.52 -21.78
N CYS A 139 9.12 3.85 -21.71
CA CYS A 139 9.94 4.66 -20.84
C CYS A 139 9.34 4.77 -19.45
N ALA A 140 10.15 4.62 -18.41
CA ALA A 140 9.79 4.76 -17.00
C ALA A 140 10.02 6.20 -16.50
N THR A 141 11.09 6.85 -16.95
CA THR A 141 11.48 8.20 -16.50
C THR A 141 11.82 9.07 -17.71
N CYS A 142 11.05 10.12 -17.94
CA CYS A 142 11.29 11.09 -19.00
C CYS A 142 11.14 12.55 -18.51
N PRO A 143 12.20 13.16 -17.96
CA PRO A 143 12.16 14.57 -17.57
C PRO A 143 11.72 15.44 -18.75
N HIS A 144 10.71 16.28 -18.53
CA HIS A 144 10.14 17.18 -19.54
C HIS A 144 9.60 16.50 -20.82
N GLY A 145 9.47 15.18 -20.84
CA GLY A 145 8.96 14.44 -22.00
C GLY A 145 9.96 14.30 -23.17
N GLU A 146 11.22 14.70 -23.01
CA GLU A 146 12.19 14.71 -24.12
C GLU A 146 12.94 13.38 -24.27
N ALA A 147 13.79 13.06 -23.29
CA ALA A 147 14.65 11.88 -23.33
C ALA A 147 14.21 10.84 -22.30
N CYS A 148 14.29 9.56 -22.70
CA CYS A 148 14.07 8.47 -21.77
C CYS A 148 15.34 8.13 -21.02
N PHE A 149 15.28 8.11 -19.70
CA PHE A 149 16.42 7.78 -18.83
C PHE A 149 16.38 6.32 -18.39
N ASP A 150 15.19 5.83 -18.06
CA ASP A 150 14.97 4.46 -17.59
C ASP A 150 13.83 3.82 -18.36
N CYS A 151 13.92 2.51 -18.59
CA CYS A 151 12.87 1.75 -19.24
C CYS A 151 11.95 1.06 -18.22
N LEU A 152 10.68 0.92 -18.58
CA LEU A 152 9.72 0.11 -17.83
C LEU A 152 10.13 -1.37 -17.87
N ALA A 153 9.66 -2.15 -16.89
CA ALA A 153 9.84 -3.60 -16.90
C ALA A 153 9.36 -4.22 -18.24
N GLY A 154 10.16 -5.13 -18.78
CA GLY A 154 9.93 -5.73 -20.11
C GLY A 154 10.37 -4.87 -21.29
N TYR A 155 11.08 -3.77 -21.02
CA TYR A 155 11.80 -2.99 -22.01
C TYR A 155 13.28 -2.91 -21.64
N TYR A 156 14.13 -2.75 -22.65
CA TYR A 156 15.56 -2.52 -22.49
C TYR A 156 15.98 -1.27 -23.25
N PHE A 157 17.02 -0.61 -22.76
CA PHE A 157 17.54 0.61 -23.36
C PHE A 157 18.43 0.27 -24.55
N SER A 158 18.16 0.88 -25.71
CA SER A 158 18.92 0.66 -26.95
C SER A 158 18.84 1.90 -27.83
N GLU A 159 20.01 2.43 -28.23
CA GLU A 159 20.11 3.56 -29.17
C GLU A 159 19.23 4.75 -28.75
N SER A 160 19.27 5.14 -27.47
CA SER A 160 18.45 6.22 -26.86
C SER A 160 16.95 5.97 -26.70
N THR A 161 16.47 4.75 -27.01
CA THR A 161 15.05 4.41 -26.89
C THR A 161 14.83 3.11 -26.12
N CYS A 162 13.65 2.99 -25.50
CA CYS A 162 13.24 1.74 -24.87
C CYS A 162 12.59 0.81 -25.88
N LYS A 163 13.20 -0.35 -26.10
CA LYS A 163 12.70 -1.39 -27.01
C LYS A 163 12.13 -2.54 -26.18
N ALA A 164 11.01 -3.10 -26.62
CA ALA A 164 10.34 -4.17 -25.89
C ALA A 164 11.13 -5.49 -25.99
N CYS A 165 11.26 -6.22 -24.89
CA CYS A 165 12.03 -7.46 -24.81
C CYS A 165 11.52 -8.54 -25.78
N HIS A 166 10.20 -8.73 -25.87
CA HIS A 166 9.59 -9.74 -26.76
C HIS A 166 9.89 -9.51 -28.25
N LYS A 167 10.26 -8.28 -28.65
CA LYS A 167 10.66 -7.97 -30.02
C LYS A 167 12.10 -8.39 -30.33
N ALA A 168 12.98 -8.35 -29.32
CA ALA A 168 14.37 -8.76 -29.47
C ALA A 168 14.54 -10.28 -29.26
N ILE A 169 13.79 -10.85 -28.31
CA ILE A 169 13.81 -12.27 -27.97
C ILE A 169 12.36 -12.75 -27.92
N SER A 170 12.00 -13.65 -28.83
CA SER A 170 10.63 -14.19 -28.89
C SER A 170 10.21 -14.81 -27.55
N LYS A 171 8.99 -14.49 -27.10
CA LYS A 171 8.41 -14.92 -25.81
C LYS A 171 9.19 -14.43 -24.58
N CYS A 172 9.99 -13.38 -24.66
CA CYS A 172 10.67 -12.81 -23.51
C CYS A 172 9.88 -11.67 -22.87
N ASN A 173 9.55 -11.80 -21.58
CA ASN A 173 8.80 -10.81 -20.80
C ASN A 173 9.73 -9.85 -20.04
N LEU A 174 10.91 -10.30 -19.60
CA LEU A 174 11.89 -9.47 -18.92
C LEU A 174 13.29 -9.73 -19.49
N CYS A 175 14.02 -8.67 -19.80
CA CYS A 175 15.37 -8.75 -20.36
C CYS A 175 16.26 -7.64 -19.84
N VAL A 176 17.58 -7.85 -19.92
CA VAL A 176 18.61 -6.88 -19.55
C VAL A 176 19.70 -6.84 -20.61
N VAL A 177 20.42 -5.72 -20.71
CA VAL A 177 21.62 -5.60 -21.56
C VAL A 177 22.84 -5.57 -20.64
N PRO A 178 23.67 -6.62 -20.63
CA PRO A 178 24.93 -6.61 -19.91
C PRO A 178 25.87 -5.50 -20.42
N GLU A 179 26.75 -5.00 -19.56
CA GLU A 179 27.80 -4.07 -19.96
C GLU A 179 28.66 -4.66 -21.09
N GLY A 180 28.85 -3.91 -22.17
CA GLY A 180 29.58 -4.35 -23.36
C GLY A 180 28.80 -5.27 -24.32
N ALA A 181 27.54 -5.61 -24.02
CA ALA A 181 26.69 -6.38 -24.92
C ALA A 181 25.90 -5.47 -25.86
N VAL A 182 25.73 -5.91 -27.12
CA VAL A 182 24.90 -5.21 -28.12
C VAL A 182 23.45 -5.75 -28.13
N LYS A 183 23.23 -6.93 -27.56
CA LYS A 183 21.95 -7.63 -27.56
C LYS A 183 21.49 -7.92 -26.13
N PRO A 184 20.18 -7.78 -25.84
CA PRO A 184 19.67 -8.15 -24.53
C PRO A 184 19.70 -9.67 -24.32
N ILE A 185 19.68 -10.09 -23.06
CA ILE A 185 19.50 -11.47 -22.62
C ILE A 185 18.17 -11.54 -21.87
N CYS A 186 17.43 -12.65 -22.05
CA CYS A 186 16.17 -12.84 -21.37
C CYS A 186 16.37 -13.35 -19.94
N LEU A 187 15.71 -12.70 -18.99
CA LEU A 187 15.64 -13.15 -17.59
C LEU A 187 14.36 -13.94 -17.33
N GLU A 188 13.26 -13.56 -17.98
CA GLU A 188 11.97 -14.22 -17.79
C GLU A 188 11.24 -14.39 -19.12
N TYR A 189 10.87 -15.64 -19.42
CA TYR A 189 10.07 -15.98 -20.59
C TYR A 189 8.58 -16.04 -20.23
N ASP A 190 7.74 -15.75 -21.22
CA ASP A 190 6.30 -15.88 -21.17
C ASP A 190 5.92 -17.35 -21.01
N ASN A 191 5.76 -17.78 -19.76
CA ASN A 191 5.31 -19.12 -19.41
C ASN A 191 3.78 -19.20 -19.48
N THR A 192 3.21 -18.81 -20.62
CA THR A 192 1.80 -19.05 -20.95
C THR A 192 1.61 -20.50 -21.42
N SER A 193 2.21 -21.44 -20.70
CA SER A 193 1.96 -22.87 -20.80
C SER A 193 2.19 -23.51 -19.44
N LYS A 194 1.08 -23.80 -18.75
CA LYS A 194 0.96 -24.51 -17.48
C LYS A 194 1.45 -23.79 -16.21
N ARG A 195 0.67 -22.80 -15.76
CA ARG A 195 0.13 -22.94 -14.39
C ARG A 195 -0.95 -24.01 -14.43
N SER A 196 -0.55 -25.27 -14.62
CA SER A 196 -1.34 -26.36 -14.11
C SER A 196 -1.41 -26.07 -12.62
N ALA A 197 -2.62 -25.78 -12.13
CA ALA A 197 -2.92 -25.96 -10.73
C ALA A 197 -2.21 -27.25 -10.28
N LEU A 198 -1.32 -27.16 -9.30
CA LEU A 198 -0.94 -28.34 -8.55
C LEU A 198 -2.26 -28.87 -8.00
N SER A 199 -2.76 -29.92 -8.65
CA SER A 199 -3.91 -30.68 -8.19
C SER A 199 -3.64 -31.01 -6.73
N SER A 200 -4.56 -30.60 -5.86
CA SER A 200 -4.56 -30.83 -4.42
C SER A 200 -4.64 -32.31 -4.03
N GLY A 201 -4.14 -33.23 -4.87
CA GLY A 201 -4.11 -34.68 -4.67
C GLY A 201 -2.77 -35.24 -4.21
N ALA A 202 -1.77 -34.41 -3.89
CA ALA A 202 -0.48 -34.86 -3.32
C ALA A 202 -0.40 -34.73 -1.79
N ILE A 203 -1.51 -34.45 -1.10
CA ILE A 203 -1.62 -34.52 0.36
C ILE A 203 -2.23 -35.88 0.73
N SER A 204 -1.53 -36.95 0.37
CA SER A 204 -1.76 -38.29 0.91
C SER A 204 -0.42 -38.81 1.38
N GLY A 205 -0.16 -38.75 2.69
CA GLY A 205 1.00 -39.46 3.28
C GLY A 205 1.69 -38.85 4.49
N ILE A 206 1.48 -37.58 4.87
CA ILE A 206 2.29 -36.96 5.96
C ILE A 206 1.53 -36.80 7.29
N ALA A 207 0.22 -37.11 7.35
CA ALA A 207 -0.56 -37.05 8.59
C ALA A 207 -0.39 -38.26 9.53
N ILE A 208 0.25 -39.36 9.09
CA ILE A 208 0.41 -40.58 9.91
C ILE A 208 1.81 -40.69 10.56
N GLY A 209 2.79 -39.90 10.11
CA GLY A 209 4.14 -39.90 10.69
C GLY A 209 4.26 -39.11 12.00
N VAL A 210 3.47 -38.05 12.19
CA VAL A 210 3.60 -37.14 13.35
C VAL A 210 2.99 -37.75 14.62
N VAL A 211 1.94 -38.58 14.50
CA VAL A 211 1.27 -39.18 15.68
C VAL A 211 2.13 -40.26 16.35
N LEU A 212 2.97 -40.98 15.58
CA LEU A 212 3.84 -42.03 16.14
C LEU A 212 5.04 -41.46 16.93
N VAL A 213 5.53 -40.27 16.56
CA VAL A 213 6.65 -39.63 17.28
C VAL A 213 6.21 -39.10 18.64
N VAL A 214 5.00 -38.55 18.76
CA VAL A 214 4.49 -38.02 20.05
C VAL A 214 4.16 -39.16 21.03
N GLY A 215 3.64 -40.29 20.55
CA GLY A 215 3.37 -41.47 21.38
C GLY A 215 4.64 -42.13 21.95
N GLY A 216 5.70 -42.22 21.14
CA GLY A 216 6.98 -42.80 21.57
C GLY A 216 7.71 -41.99 22.65
N VAL A 217 7.69 -40.65 22.54
CA VAL A 217 8.36 -39.77 23.50
C VAL A 217 7.66 -39.79 24.87
N ALA A 218 6.33 -39.88 24.91
CA ALA A 218 5.59 -39.97 26.17
C ALA A 218 5.89 -41.27 26.93
N ALA A 219 6.01 -42.41 26.23
CA ALA A 219 6.29 -43.69 26.87
C ALA A 219 7.71 -43.77 27.46
N VAL A 220 8.71 -43.21 26.77
CA VAL A 220 10.11 -43.17 27.25
C VAL A 220 10.26 -42.24 28.45
N LEU A 221 9.56 -41.09 28.45
CA LEU A 221 9.57 -40.18 29.59
C LEU A 221 8.90 -40.80 30.83
N VAL A 222 7.78 -41.51 30.68
CA VAL A 222 7.14 -42.17 31.84
C VAL A 222 8.01 -43.27 32.42
N TRP A 223 8.74 -44.04 31.60
CA TRP A 223 9.63 -45.08 32.13
C TRP A 223 10.81 -44.50 32.93
N PHE A 224 11.41 -43.41 32.45
CA PHE A 224 12.57 -42.77 33.08
C PHE A 224 12.25 -42.05 34.41
N PHE A 225 10.99 -41.68 34.63
CA PHE A 225 10.55 -41.02 35.86
C PHE A 225 9.91 -41.96 36.89
N VAL A 226 9.61 -43.21 36.51
CA VAL A 226 8.93 -44.19 37.39
C VAL A 226 9.87 -45.32 37.86
N PHE A 227 10.98 -45.58 37.16
CA PHE A 227 12.02 -46.53 37.56
C PHE A 227 13.37 -45.83 37.71
#